data_AF-A0A7V6DEI7-F1
#
_entry.id   AF-A0A7V6DEI7-F1
#
_cell.length_a   1.000
_cell.length_b   1.000
_cell.length_c   1.000
_cell.angle_alpha   90.00
_cell.angle_beta   90.00
_cell.angle_gamma   90.00
#
_symmetry.space_group_name_H-M   'P 1'
#
loop_
_entity.id
_entity.type
_entity.pdbx_description
1 polymer ?
#
loop_
_entity_poly.entity_id
_entity_poly.type
_entity_poly.pdbx_seq_one_letter_code
_entity_poly.pdbx_strand_id
1 'polypeptide(L)' 'MASVARRETANDQPAGTRLVPVIADGGQQAWVVLVEFAAPPRLGDTFTFRGLEWSIVRCQDAVRGCVAHPRPTAVGDH' A
#
# COMPACT_ATOMS: atom_id res chain seq x y z
N MET A 1 17.56 -0.84 31.72
CA MET A 1 17.47 -1.35 30.33
C MET A 1 16.25 -2.24 30.23
N ALA A 2 15.24 -1.89 29.44
CA ALA A 2 14.08 -2.76 29.21
C ALA A 2 14.08 -3.17 27.74
N SER A 3 14.35 -4.46 27.48
CA SER A 3 14.20 -5.07 26.17
C SER A 3 12.76 -5.54 26.02
N VAL A 4 12.04 -5.03 25.02
CA VAL A 4 10.73 -5.55 24.64
C VAL A 4 10.92 -6.39 23.39
N ALA A 5 11.16 -7.70 23.59
CA ALA A 5 11.00 -8.69 22.53
C ALA A 5 9.50 -8.86 22.26
N ARG A 6 8.96 -8.20 21.24
CA ARG A 6 7.67 -8.61 20.68
C ARG A 6 7.94 -9.65 19.61
N ARG A 7 7.61 -10.90 19.93
CA ARG A 7 7.48 -12.00 18.97
C ARG A 7 6.62 -11.53 17.80
N GLU A 8 7.19 -11.57 16.60
CA GLU A 8 6.42 -11.62 15.36
C GLU A 8 5.71 -12.96 15.34
N THR A 9 4.51 -13.04 15.90
CA THR A 9 3.60 -14.14 15.58
C THR A 9 3.23 -14.00 14.12
N ALA A 10 3.70 -14.95 13.31
CA ALA A 10 3.26 -15.21 11.96
C ALA A 10 1.74 -15.07 11.89
N ASN A 11 1.30 -14.05 11.16
CA ASN A 11 -0.07 -13.61 11.10
C ASN A 11 -0.83 -14.52 10.13
N ASP A 12 -1.21 -15.70 10.60
CA ASP A 12 -2.11 -16.62 9.91
C ASP A 12 -3.54 -16.06 10.01
N GLN A 13 -3.79 -14.99 9.27
CA GLN A 13 -5.10 -14.34 9.18
C GLN A 13 -5.91 -14.97 8.04
N PRO A 14 -7.22 -15.23 8.24
CA PRO A 14 -8.04 -15.93 7.26
C PRO A 14 -8.11 -15.17 5.93
N ALA A 15 -8.30 -15.93 4.85
CA ALA A 15 -8.51 -15.42 3.49
C ALA A 15 -9.75 -14.51 3.44
N GLY A 16 -9.54 -13.22 3.67
CA GLY A 16 -10.55 -12.18 3.62
C GLY A 16 -9.88 -10.88 3.20
N THR A 17 -10.61 -10.05 2.46
CA THR A 17 -10.11 -8.75 2.06
C THR A 17 -9.86 -7.86 3.29
N ARG A 18 -8.76 -7.09 3.26
CA ARG A 18 -8.36 -6.19 4.34
C ARG A 18 -8.20 -4.77 3.82
N LEU A 19 -8.77 -3.81 4.54
CA LEU A 19 -8.48 -2.40 4.33
C LEU A 19 -7.10 -2.08 4.90
N VAL A 20 -6.22 -1.61 4.04
CA VAL A 20 -4.87 -1.16 4.40
C VAL A 20 -4.75 0.34 4.12
N PRO A 21 -4.26 1.16 5.07
CA PRO A 21 -3.96 2.54 4.79
C PRO A 21 -2.75 2.65 3.84
N VAL A 22 -2.93 3.38 2.75
CA VAL A 22 -1.90 3.68 1.75
C VAL A 22 -1.72 5.19 1.67
N ILE A 23 -0.47 5.64 1.77
CA ILE A 23 -0.09 7.01 1.44
C ILE A 23 0.08 7.09 -0.07
N ALA A 24 -0.86 7.74 -0.75
CA ALA A 24 -0.76 8.08 -2.17
C ALA A 24 0.06 9.38 -2.29
N ASP A 25 1.34 9.26 -2.59
CA ASP A 25 2.28 10.38 -2.73
C ASP A 25 2.41 10.80 -4.20
N GLY A 26 1.84 11.96 -4.54
CA GLY A 26 1.92 12.59 -5.87
C GLY A 26 3.09 13.55 -6.02
N GLY A 27 4.06 13.55 -5.10
CA GLY A 27 5.24 14.41 -5.08
C GLY A 27 4.99 15.80 -4.49
N GLN A 28 3.99 16.54 -5.01
CA GLN A 28 3.62 17.86 -4.46
C GLN A 28 2.53 17.78 -3.39
N GLN A 29 1.75 16.70 -3.39
CA GLN A 29 0.63 16.47 -2.49
C GLN A 29 0.56 14.98 -2.15
N ALA A 30 0.10 14.67 -0.95
CA ALA A 30 -0.10 13.30 -0.49
C ALA A 30 -1.48 13.12 0.15
N TRP A 31 -2.04 11.93 0.02
CA TRP A 31 -3.31 11.53 0.63
C TRP A 31 -3.18 10.21 1.37
N VAL A 32 -3.97 10.01 2.41
CA VAL A 32 -4.15 8.69 3.03
C VAL A 32 -5.46 8.10 2.49
N VAL A 33 -5.37 6.94 1.85
CA VAL A 33 -6.49 6.20 1.27
C VAL A 33 -6.54 4.79 1.86
N LEU A 34 -7.74 4.30 2.20
CA LEU A 34 -7.94 2.91 2.58
C LEU A 34 -8.16 2.09 1.31
N VAL A 35 -7.25 1.17 1.03
CA VAL A 35 -7.31 0.29 -0.13
C VAL A 35 -7.59 -1.13 0.34
N GLU A 36 -8.56 -1.77 -0.30
CA GLU A 36 -8.93 -3.15 -0.02
C GLU A 36 -8.00 -4.10 -0.78
N PHE A 37 -7.28 -4.96 -0.06
CA PHE A 37 -6.44 -6.00 -0.65
C PHE A 37 -6.94 -7.39 -0.29
N ALA A 38 -7.00 -8.29 -1.27
CA ALA A 38 -7.37 -9.71 -1.07
C ALA A 38 -6.26 -10.54 -0.41
N ALA A 39 -5.04 -10.03 -0.41
CA ALA A 39 -3.86 -10.62 0.23
C ALA A 39 -3.04 -9.49 0.87
N PRO A 40 -2.06 -9.81 1.75
CA PRO A 40 -1.14 -8.79 2.23
C PRO A 40 -0.48 -8.03 1.05
N PRO A 41 -0.50 -6.68 1.07
CA PRO A 41 -0.05 -5.88 -0.06
C PRO A 41 1.45 -6.07 -0.32
N ARG A 42 1.83 -6.02 -1.59
CA ARG A 42 3.19 -6.24 -2.06
C ARG A 42 3.69 -5.05 -2.86
N LEU A 43 5.01 -4.95 -3.00
CA LEU A 43 5.62 -3.99 -3.90
C LEU A 43 5.16 -4.27 -5.34
N GLY A 44 4.77 -3.22 -6.05
CA GLY A 44 4.27 -3.30 -7.42
C GLY A 44 2.76 -3.52 -7.55
N ASP A 45 2.06 -3.91 -6.47
CA ASP A 45 0.60 -3.96 -6.47
C ASP A 45 0.02 -2.60 -6.86
N THR A 46 -1.07 -2.62 -7.61
CA THR A 46 -1.72 -1.41 -8.13
C THR A 46 -3.12 -1.22 -7.62
N PHE A 47 -3.55 0.04 -7.60
CA PHE A 47 -4.94 0.42 -7.34
C PHE A 47 -5.26 1.72 -8.08
N THR A 48 -6.55 1.97 -8.29
CA THR A 48 -7.03 3.20 -8.92
C THR A 48 -7.49 4.19 -7.86
N PHE A 49 -6.98 5.42 -7.91
CA PHE A 49 -7.42 6.50 -7.04
C PHE A 49 -7.40 7.83 -7.80
N ARG A 50 -8.50 8.57 -7.73
CA ARG A 50 -8.73 9.84 -8.47
C ARG A 50 -8.48 9.73 -9.99
N GLY A 51 -8.86 8.60 -10.59
CA GLY A 51 -8.73 8.37 -12.03
C GLY A 51 -7.30 8.05 -12.52
N LEU A 52 -6.35 7.89 -11.60
CA LEU A 52 -4.97 7.49 -11.91
C LEU A 52 -4.71 6.08 -11.37
N GLU A 53 -3.86 5.33 -12.07
CA GLU A 53 -3.28 4.09 -11.54
C GLU A 53 -2.11 4.43 -10.63
N TRP A 54 -2.07 3.83 -9.44
CA TRP A 54 -1.02 3.99 -8.45
C TRP A 54 -0.33 2.66 -8.23
N SER A 55 0.97 2.67 -7.94
CA SER A 55 1.72 1.45 -7.58
C SER A 55 2.40 1.58 -6.24
N ILE A 56 2.28 0.54 -5.42
CA ILE A 56 2.98 0.46 -4.13
C ILE A 56 4.48 0.39 -4.37
N VAL A 57 5.20 1.39 -3.86
CA VAL A 57 6.67 1.51 -3.92
C VAL A 57 7.33 1.21 -2.59
N ARG A 58 6.55 1.20 -1.49
CA ARG A 58 7.02 0.79 -0.17
C ARG A 58 5.91 0.05 0.57
N CYS A 59 6.24 -1.12 1.10
CA CYS A 59 5.38 -1.88 2.00
C CYS A 59 6.15 -2.17 3.28
N GLN A 60 5.59 -1.85 4.45
CA GLN A 60 6.16 -2.26 5.74
C GLN A 60 5.47 -3.53 6.22
N ASP A 61 4.21 -3.39 6.64
CA ASP A 61 3.34 -4.50 7.04
C ASP A 61 1.87 -4.03 6.94
N ALA A 62 0.92 -4.97 6.98
CA ALA A 62 -0.50 -4.67 6.84
C ALA A 62 -1.11 -3.82 7.99
N VAL A 63 -0.34 -3.56 9.06
CA VAL A 63 -0.74 -2.70 10.19
C VAL A 63 -0.20 -1.28 10.02
N ARG A 64 1.02 -1.13 9.50
CA ARG A 64 1.73 0.14 9.32
C ARG A 64 1.44 0.81 7.98
N GLY A 65 0.90 0.08 7.02
CA GLY A 65 0.43 0.60 5.73
C GLY A 65 1.49 0.58 4.62
N CYS A 66 1.14 1.21 3.50
CA CYS A 66 1.96 1.26 2.28
C CYS A 66 2.16 2.70 1.79
N VAL A 67 3.13 2.89 0.90
CA VAL A 67 3.28 4.13 0.11
C VAL A 67 3.18 3.78 -1.36
N ALA A 68 2.43 4.57 -2.12
CA ALA A 68 2.26 4.39 -3.55
C ALA A 68 2.49 5.70 -4.32
N HIS A 69 3.02 5.58 -5.54
CA HIS A 69 3.22 6.68 -6.47
C HIS A 69 2.30 6.51 -7.69
N PRO A 70 1.91 7.61 -8.37
CA PRO A 70 1.14 7.49 -9.60
C PRO A 70 2.01 6.85 -10.68
N ARG A 71 1.44 5.89 -11.41
CA ARG A 71 2.08 5.36 -12.62
C ARG A 71 1.92 6.39 -13.74
N PRO A 72 2.97 6.62 -14.55
CA PRO A 72 2.81 7.38 -15.78
C PRO A 72 1.74 6.70 -16.62
N THR A 73 0.62 7.38 -16.87
CA THR A 73 -0.27 6.96 -17.95
C THR A 73 0.57 7.01 -19.21
N ALA A 74 0.73 5.89 -19.92
CA ALA A 74 1.35 5.91 -21.22
C ALA A 74 0.57 6.92 -22.06
N VAL A 75 1.16 8.10 -22.28
CA VAL A 75 0.64 9.04 -23.25
C VAL A 75 0.90 8.34 -24.57
N GLY A 76 -0.16 7.85 -25.21
CA GLY A 76 -0.05 7.37 -26.57
C GLY A 76 0.47 8.54 -27.40
N ASP A 77 1.69 8.40 -27.93
CA ASP A 77 2.19 9.30 -28.96
C ASP A 77 1.22 9.24 -30.14
N HIS A 78 0.56 10.37 -30.42
CA HIS A 78 -0.23 10.59 -31.63
C HIS A 78 0.70 10.97 -32.79
#